data_AF-A0A972T815-F1
#
_entry.id   AF-A0A972T815-F1
#
_cell.length_a   1.000
_cell.length_b   1.000
_cell.length_c   1.000
_cell.angle_alpha   90.00
_cell.angle_beta   90.00
_cell.angle_gamma   90.00
#
_symmetry.space_group_name_H-M   'P 1'
#
loop_
_entity.id
_entity.type
_entity.pdbx_description
1 polymer ?
#
loop_
_entity_poly.entity_id
_entity_poly.type
_entity_poly.pdbx_seq_one_letter_code
_entity_poly.pdbx_strand_id
1 'polypeptide(L)'
;MSEDQEVILLKGRLDGNQRNRLARLLDMLYTPSELAKEIGFTTRQVYRVYIPAGLPHERDQKSHIWINGKVFREWIKEVYKKQELGLNEAFCLTCKQAVKMIKPERKQEGRLFYYICTCPNCGRKLARIITRGKRIE
;
A
#
# COMPACT_ATOMS: atom_id res chain seq x y z
N MET A 1 7.80 -18.14 0.31
CA MET A 1 8.27 -16.75 0.24
C MET A 1 9.22 -16.54 1.39
N SER A 2 10.41 -15.99 1.17
CA SER A 2 11.33 -15.69 2.27
C SER A 2 10.87 -14.44 3.04
N GLU A 3 11.27 -14.32 4.30
CA GLU A 3 10.98 -13.18 5.18
C GLU A 3 11.43 -11.85 4.53
N ASP A 4 12.56 -11.89 3.81
CA ASP A 4 13.08 -10.74 3.04
C ASP A 4 12.15 -10.30 1.90
N GLN A 5 11.51 -11.24 1.20
CA GLN A 5 10.56 -10.91 0.12
C GLN A 5 9.32 -10.22 0.67
N GLU A 6 8.85 -10.62 1.85
CA GLU A 6 7.70 -10.00 2.50
C GLU A 6 8.00 -8.56 2.94
N VAL A 7 9.18 -8.33 3.54
CA VAL A 7 9.64 -6.97 3.91
C VAL A 7 9.79 -6.07 2.69
N ILE A 8 10.30 -6.60 1.57
CA ILE A 8 10.41 -5.85 0.31
C ILE A 8 9.01 -5.48 -0.20
N LEU A 9 8.07 -6.42 -0.20
CA LEU A 9 6.71 -6.17 -0.66
C LEU A 9 6.06 -5.04 0.15
N LEU A 10 6.15 -5.05 1.47
CA LEU A 10 5.53 -4.02 2.33
C LEU A 10 5.95 -2.59 1.94
N LYS A 11 7.19 -2.40 1.48
CA LYS A 11 7.72 -1.09 1.04
C LYS A 11 7.10 -0.57 -0.27
N GLY A 12 6.43 -1.42 -1.03
CA GLY A 12 5.81 -1.07 -2.30
C GLY A 12 4.34 -0.65 -2.20
N ARG A 13 3.73 -0.69 -1.00
CA ARG A 13 2.32 -0.28 -0.84
C ARG A 13 2.13 1.20 -1.13
N LEU A 14 1.28 1.48 -2.12
CA LEU A 14 0.84 2.82 -2.49
C LEU A 14 -0.11 3.44 -1.46
N ASP A 15 0.01 4.75 -1.25
CA ASP A 15 -0.96 5.53 -0.49
C ASP A 15 -2.26 5.80 -1.28
N GLY A 16 -3.22 6.49 -0.65
CA GLY A 16 -4.52 6.78 -1.28
C GLY A 16 -4.43 7.66 -2.52
N ASN A 17 -3.56 8.67 -2.53
CA ASN A 17 -3.39 9.57 -3.67
C ASN A 17 -2.70 8.85 -4.84
N GLN A 18 -1.64 8.09 -4.53
CA GLN A 18 -0.94 7.25 -5.50
C GLN A 18 -1.89 6.20 -6.12
N ARG A 19 -2.80 5.60 -5.34
CA ARG A 19 -3.83 4.68 -5.85
C ARG A 19 -4.83 5.37 -6.78
N ASN A 20 -5.22 6.60 -6.49
CA ASN A 20 -6.10 7.36 -7.38
C ASN A 20 -5.41 7.68 -8.71
N ARG A 21 -4.11 8.00 -8.67
CA ARG A 21 -3.29 8.20 -9.89
C ARG A 21 -3.10 6.90 -10.66
N LEU A 22 -2.93 5.77 -9.97
CA LEU A 22 -2.82 4.44 -10.58
C LEU A 22 -4.03 4.11 -11.46
N ALA A 23 -5.23 4.53 -11.05
CA ALA A 23 -6.44 4.31 -11.84
C ALA A 23 -6.42 5.04 -13.20
N ARG A 24 -5.61 6.11 -13.32
CA ARG A 24 -5.49 6.96 -14.51
C ARG A 24 -4.39 6.52 -15.48
N LEU A 25 -3.58 5.50 -15.14
CA LEU A 25 -2.59 4.99 -16.07
C LEU A 25 -3.24 4.46 -17.34
N LEU A 26 -2.63 4.81 -18.47
CA LEU A 26 -3.08 4.40 -19.79
C LEU A 26 -2.48 3.03 -20.15
N ASP A 27 -3.09 2.39 -21.15
CA ASP A 27 -2.57 1.16 -21.76
C ASP A 27 -1.45 1.48 -22.75
N MET A 28 -0.30 1.92 -22.20
CA MET A 28 0.90 2.25 -22.97
C MET A 28 2.16 1.94 -22.16
N LEU A 29 3.31 1.93 -22.84
CA LEU A 29 4.60 1.73 -22.20
C LEU A 29 5.10 3.00 -21.53
N TYR A 30 5.60 2.83 -20.31
CA TYR A 30 6.26 3.86 -19.51
C TYR A 30 7.66 3.40 -19.14
N THR A 31 8.60 4.33 -19.10
CA THR A 31 9.88 4.12 -18.40
C THR A 31 9.66 4.15 -16.88
N PRO A 32 10.58 3.59 -16.07
CA PRO A 32 10.52 3.66 -14.61
C PRO A 32 10.39 5.09 -14.07
N SER A 33 11.03 6.07 -14.72
CA SER A 33 11.00 7.47 -14.29
C SER A 33 9.66 8.14 -14.61
N GLU A 34 9.09 7.89 -15.79
CA GLU A 34 7.76 8.39 -16.14
C GLU A 34 6.70 7.79 -15.23
N LEU A 35 6.72 6.46 -15.04
CA LEU A 35 5.78 5.78 -14.15
C LEU A 35 5.84 6.33 -12.72
N ALA A 36 7.06 6.56 -12.21
CA ALA A 36 7.28 7.16 -10.90
C ALA A 36 6.69 8.57 -10.78
N LYS A 37 6.87 9.40 -11.82
CA LYS A 37 6.32 10.76 -11.88
C LYS A 37 4.79 10.75 -11.93
N GLU A 38 4.20 9.92 -12.78
CA GLU A 38 2.75 9.82 -12.96
C GLU A 38 2.05 9.39 -11.67
N ILE A 39 2.59 8.38 -10.98
CA ILE A 39 1.99 7.87 -9.75
C ILE A 39 2.36 8.71 -8.52
N GLY A 40 3.53 9.34 -8.51
CA GLY A 40 4.05 10.08 -7.37
C GLY A 40 4.78 9.20 -6.36
N PHE A 41 5.60 8.26 -6.84
CA PHE A 41 6.58 7.53 -6.02
C PHE A 41 7.99 7.75 -6.58
N THR A 42 9.01 7.19 -5.92
CA THR A 42 10.40 7.32 -6.39
C THR A 42 10.75 6.25 -7.42
N THR A 43 11.55 6.60 -8.43
CA THR A 43 12.08 5.62 -9.40
C THR A 43 12.79 4.44 -8.71
N ARG A 44 13.45 4.69 -7.56
CA ARG A 44 14.08 3.67 -6.72
C ARG A 44 13.11 2.57 -6.28
N GLN A 45 11.84 2.89 -6.06
CA GLN A 45 10.81 1.92 -5.69
C GLN A 45 10.56 0.92 -6.83
N VAL A 46 10.60 1.35 -8.09
CA VAL A 46 10.49 0.45 -9.24
C VAL A 46 11.63 -0.58 -9.22
N TYR A 47 12.86 -0.10 -9.15
CA TYR A 47 14.04 -0.95 -9.24
C TYR A 47 14.28 -1.85 -8.03
N ARG A 48 14.01 -1.36 -6.81
CA ARG A 48 14.35 -2.08 -5.58
C ARG A 48 13.20 -2.84 -4.95
N VAL A 49 11.96 -2.54 -5.36
CA VAL A 49 10.77 -3.19 -4.79
C VAL A 49 10.00 -3.91 -5.87
N TYR A 50 9.55 -3.22 -6.91
CA TYR A 50 8.62 -3.82 -7.86
C TYR A 50 9.28 -4.85 -8.79
N ILE A 51 10.44 -4.54 -9.36
CA ILE A 51 11.15 -5.49 -10.22
C ILE A 51 11.54 -6.77 -9.45
N PRO A 52 12.18 -6.69 -8.26
CA PRO A 52 12.45 -7.88 -7.45
C PRO A 52 11.20 -8.65 -7.00
N ALA A 53 10.06 -7.96 -6.86
CA ALA A 53 8.76 -8.56 -6.56
C ALA A 53 8.08 -9.20 -7.79
N GLY A 54 8.71 -9.21 -8.97
CA GLY A 54 8.18 -9.84 -10.16
C GLY A 54 7.25 -8.94 -10.99
N LEU A 55 7.46 -7.63 -10.98
CA LEU A 55 6.73 -6.71 -11.86
C LEU A 55 6.94 -7.09 -13.34
N PRO A 56 5.87 -7.33 -14.12
CA PRO A 56 5.99 -7.54 -15.56
C PRO A 56 6.57 -6.32 -16.26
N HIS A 57 7.65 -6.52 -16.98
CA HIS A 57 8.34 -5.49 -17.73
C HIS A 57 9.07 -6.10 -18.92
N GLU A 58 9.29 -5.28 -19.93
CA GLU A 58 10.10 -5.62 -21.10
C GLU A 58 11.45 -4.91 -21.02
N ARG A 59 12.44 -5.48 -21.70
CA ARG A 59 13.75 -4.85 -21.89
C ARG A 59 14.02 -4.71 -23.37
N ASP A 60 14.38 -3.51 -23.78
CA ASP A 60 14.81 -3.29 -25.16
C ASP A 60 16.26 -3.76 -25.39
N GLN A 61 16.75 -3.62 -26.64
CA GLN A 61 18.12 -4.02 -27.01
C GLN A 61 19.21 -3.26 -26.24
N LYS A 62 18.88 -2.07 -25.70
CA LYS A 62 19.78 -1.25 -24.86
C LYS A 62 19.58 -1.52 -23.37
N SER A 63 18.82 -2.56 -23.02
CA SER A 63 18.43 -2.90 -21.65
C SER A 63 17.63 -1.82 -20.91
N HIS A 64 16.95 -0.92 -21.63
CA HIS A 64 15.97 -0.04 -21.00
C HIS A 64 14.73 -0.83 -20.61
N ILE A 65 14.17 -0.49 -19.46
CA ILE A 65 12.99 -1.13 -18.91
C ILE A 65 11.75 -0.39 -19.39
N TRP A 66 10.78 -1.14 -19.90
CA TRP A 66 9.49 -0.67 -20.34
C TRP A 66 8.38 -1.39 -19.56
N ILE A 67 7.46 -0.61 -19.01
CA ILE A 67 6.38 -1.11 -18.15
C ILE A 67 5.06 -0.65 -18.74
N ASN A 68 4.19 -1.59 -19.12
CA ASN A 68 2.84 -1.23 -19.56
C ASN A 68 2.01 -0.74 -18.36
N GLY A 69 1.36 0.42 -18.48
CA GLY A 69 0.62 1.06 -17.39
C GLY A 69 -0.62 0.27 -16.93
N LYS A 70 -1.35 -0.36 -17.85
CA LYS A 70 -2.50 -1.23 -17.53
C LYS A 70 -2.05 -2.49 -16.79
N VAL A 71 -1.02 -3.15 -17.29
CA VAL A 71 -0.42 -4.33 -16.66
C VAL A 71 0.11 -3.99 -15.26
N PHE A 72 0.81 -2.86 -15.12
CA PHE A 72 1.29 -2.37 -13.82
C PHE A 72 0.14 -2.18 -12.82
N ARG A 73 -0.96 -1.54 -13.26
CA ARG A 73 -2.14 -1.33 -12.43
C ARG A 73 -2.76 -2.64 -11.95
N GLU A 74 -2.89 -3.62 -12.84
CA GLU A 74 -3.44 -4.94 -12.51
C GLU A 74 -2.53 -5.69 -11.56
N TRP A 75 -1.22 -5.70 -11.84
CA TRP A 75 -0.22 -6.30 -10.98
C TRP A 75 -0.21 -5.70 -9.57
N ILE A 76 -0.27 -4.37 -9.43
CA ILE A 76 -0.35 -3.71 -8.11
C ILE A 76 -1.61 -4.14 -7.34
N LYS A 77 -2.75 -4.30 -8.01
CA LYS A 77 -4.00 -4.74 -7.35
C LYS A 77 -3.88 -6.17 -6.83
N GLU A 78 -3.24 -7.05 -7.59
CA GLU A 78 -3.04 -8.44 -7.21
C GLU A 78 -2.00 -8.62 -6.10
N VAL A 79 -0.86 -7.92 -6.21
CA VAL A 79 0.22 -8.01 -5.22
C VAL A 79 -0.15 -7.29 -3.91
N TYR A 80 -0.80 -6.13 -4.01
CA TYR A 80 -1.14 -5.29 -2.86
C TYR A 80 -2.63 -5.28 -2.56
N LYS A 81 -3.22 -6.47 -2.47
CA LYS A 81 -4.63 -6.65 -2.09
C LYS A 81 -4.95 -5.89 -0.81
N LYS A 82 -6.17 -5.37 -0.78
CA LYS A 82 -6.72 -4.72 0.41
C LYS A 82 -6.89 -5.81 1.45
N GLN A 83 -6.19 -5.66 2.57
CA GLN A 83 -6.38 -6.55 3.71
C GLN A 83 -7.69 -6.17 4.40
N GLU A 84 -8.53 -7.17 4.63
CA GLU A 84 -9.66 -7.03 5.54
C GLU A 84 -9.11 -6.96 6.96
N LEU A 85 -9.62 -6.01 7.75
CA LEU A 85 -9.24 -5.85 9.14
C LEU A 85 -10.30 -6.51 10.01
N GLY A 86 -9.90 -7.42 10.90
CA GLY A 86 -10.78 -7.95 11.92
C GLY A 86 -11.34 -6.83 12.82
N LEU A 87 -12.39 -7.08 13.60
CA LEU A 87 -13.01 -6.06 14.49
C LEU A 87 -12.02 -5.46 15.51
N ASN A 88 -10.96 -6.20 15.85
CA ASN A 88 -9.93 -5.82 16.81
C ASN A 88 -8.58 -5.41 16.18
N GLU A 89 -8.54 -5.11 14.89
CA GLU A 89 -7.29 -4.77 14.18
C GLU A 89 -7.27 -3.36 13.59
N ALA A 90 -6.14 -2.68 13.67
CA ALA A 90 -5.90 -1.43 12.97
C ALA A 90 -4.82 -1.63 11.90
N PHE A 91 -4.88 -0.85 10.82
CA PHE A 91 -3.80 -0.88 9.83
C PHE A 91 -2.72 0.13 10.20
N CYS A 92 -1.48 -0.33 10.36
CA CYS A 92 -0.35 0.54 10.64
C CYS A 92 0.23 1.11 9.35
N LEU A 93 0.25 2.44 9.19
CA LEU A 93 0.82 3.09 8.00
C LEU A 93 2.36 3.04 7.93
N THR A 94 3.02 2.75 9.06
CA THR A 94 4.48 2.56 9.13
C THR A 94 4.86 1.10 8.85
N CYS A 95 4.27 0.15 9.58
CA CYS A 95 4.54 -1.28 9.39
C CYS A 95 3.88 -1.85 8.13
N LYS A 96 2.92 -1.12 7.53
CA LYS A 96 2.19 -1.51 6.30
C LYS A 96 1.40 -2.82 6.43
N GLN A 97 1.01 -3.18 7.65
CA GLN A 97 0.30 -4.41 7.99
C GLN A 97 -0.84 -4.16 8.99
N ALA A 98 -1.76 -5.10 9.06
CA ALA A 98 -2.76 -5.18 10.13
C ALA A 98 -2.08 -5.50 11.47
N VAL A 99 -2.48 -4.82 12.53
CA VAL A 99 -1.99 -5.04 13.89
C VAL A 99 -3.15 -5.06 14.87
N LYS A 100 -3.05 -5.88 15.91
CA LYS A 100 -4.08 -5.91 16.97
C LYS A 100 -4.12 -4.57 17.71
N MET A 101 -5.32 -4.09 17.97
CA MET A 101 -5.56 -2.91 18.80
C MET A 101 -5.47 -3.32 20.27
N ILE A 102 -4.43 -2.86 20.96
CA ILE A 102 -4.27 -3.08 22.39
C ILE A 102 -4.84 -1.87 23.12
N LYS A 103 -5.85 -2.09 23.99
CA LYS A 103 -6.55 -1.06 24.79
C LYS A 103 -6.99 0.15 23.94
N PRO A 104 -7.83 -0.04 22.89
CA PRO A 104 -8.25 1.06 22.04
C PRO A 104 -9.16 2.05 22.78
N GLU A 105 -8.86 3.33 22.69
CA GLU A 105 -9.69 4.42 23.20
C GLU A 105 -10.71 4.84 22.14
N ARG A 106 -12.00 4.77 22.45
CA ARG A 106 -13.05 5.27 21.54
C ARG A 106 -13.15 6.78 21.64
N LYS A 107 -13.05 7.47 20.50
CA LYS A 107 -13.28 8.91 20.38
C LYS A 107 -14.37 9.21 19.37
N GLN A 108 -14.97 10.38 19.55
CA GLN A 108 -15.96 10.94 18.65
C GLN A 108 -15.60 12.38 18.35
N GLU A 109 -15.63 12.73 17.07
CA GLU A 109 -15.44 14.08 16.59
C GLU A 109 -16.59 14.41 15.62
N GLY A 110 -17.54 15.22 16.08
CA GLY A 110 -18.80 15.45 15.38
C GLY A 110 -19.55 14.15 15.10
N ARG A 111 -19.66 13.77 13.82
CA ARG A 111 -20.33 12.54 13.37
C ARG A 111 -19.37 11.35 13.15
N LEU A 112 -18.05 11.58 13.24
CA LEU A 112 -17.02 10.58 13.02
C LEU A 112 -16.72 9.85 14.34
N PHE A 113 -16.79 8.53 14.31
CA PHE A 113 -16.39 7.68 15.42
C PHE A 113 -15.12 6.94 15.04
N TYR A 114 -14.16 6.87 15.96
CA TYR A 114 -12.91 6.15 15.71
C TYR A 114 -12.29 5.62 16.99
N TYR A 115 -11.44 4.61 16.86
CA TYR A 115 -10.57 4.12 17.92
C TYR A 115 -9.17 4.69 17.76
N ILE A 116 -8.56 5.13 18.85
CA ILE A 116 -7.12 5.41 18.93
C ILE A 116 -6.44 4.25 19.64
N CYS A 117 -5.36 3.72 19.06
CA CYS A 117 -4.50 2.75 19.72
C CYS A 117 -3.03 3.00 19.37
N THR A 118 -2.12 2.28 20.01
CA THR A 118 -0.70 2.32 19.70
C THR A 118 -0.31 1.04 18.97
N CYS A 119 0.44 1.16 17.87
CA CYS A 119 0.97 0.01 17.14
C CYS A 119 1.92 -0.78 18.04
N PRO A 120 1.70 -2.09 18.28
CA PRO A 120 2.60 -2.89 19.12
C PRO A 120 3.98 -3.10 18.49
N ASN A 121 4.10 -3.01 17.16
CA ASN A 121 5.35 -3.27 16.45
C ASN A 121 6.25 -2.02 16.35
N CYS A 122 5.66 -0.82 16.18
CA CYS A 122 6.46 0.39 15.95
C CYS A 122 6.14 1.57 16.89
N GLY A 123 5.25 1.39 17.87
CA GLY A 123 4.90 2.42 18.86
C GLY A 123 4.12 3.63 18.32
N ARG A 124 3.76 3.66 17.03
CA ARG A 124 3.05 4.79 16.43
C ARG A 124 1.57 4.79 16.82
N LYS A 125 1.00 5.97 17.08
CA LYS A 125 -0.45 6.14 17.26
C LYS A 125 -1.18 5.83 15.95
N LEU A 126 -2.20 4.99 16.05
CA LEU A 126 -3.07 4.55 14.97
C LEU A 126 -4.50 5.01 15.24
N ALA A 127 -5.19 5.42 14.18
CA ALA A 127 -6.61 5.70 14.21
C ALA A 127 -7.36 4.69 13.35
N ARG A 128 -8.45 4.12 13.87
CA ARG A 128 -9.36 3.27 13.13
C ARG A 128 -10.75 3.88 13.12
N ILE A 129 -11.21 4.30 11.94
CA ILE A 129 -12.58 4.80 11.76
C ILE A 129 -13.56 3.63 11.91
N ILE A 130 -14.62 3.86 12.67
CA ILE A 130 -15.75 2.93 12.85
C ILE A 130 -17.01 3.56 12.28
N THR A 131 -17.75 2.79 11.49
CA THR A 131 -19.12 3.15 11.12
C THR A 131 -20.00 3.12 12.36
N ARG A 132 -20.97 4.07 12.44
CA ARG A 132 -21.94 4.15 13.54
C ARG A 132 -22.52 2.76 13.83
N GLY A 133 -22.24 2.20 15.02
CA GLY A 133 -22.90 1.00 15.54
C GLY A 133 -22.04 -0.23 15.80
N LYS A 134 -20.80 -0.33 15.31
CA LYS A 134 -19.95 -1.51 15.64
C LYS A 134 -19.16 -1.28 16.92
N ARG A 135 -19.71 -1.72 18.05
CA ARG A 135 -18.90 -2.00 19.24
C ARG A 135 -18.00 -3.18 18.93
N ILE A 136 -16.76 -3.10 19.42
CA ILE A 136 -15.90 -4.26 19.55
C ILE A 136 -16.42 -4.99 20.79
N GLU A 137 -17.23 -6.02 20.58
CA GLU A 137 -17.54 -7.04 21.60
C GLU A 137 -16.73 -8.30 21.25
#